data_AF-A0A401X8V3-F1
#
_entry.id   AF-A0A401X8V3-F1
#
_cell.length_a   1.000
_cell.length_b   1.000
_cell.length_c   1.000
_cell.angle_alpha   90.00
_cell.angle_beta   90.00
_cell.angle_gamma   90.00
#
_symmetry.space_group_name_H-M   'P 1'
#
loop_
_entity.id
_entity.type
_entity.pdbx_description
1 polymer ?
#
loop_
_entity_poly.entity_id
_entity_poly.type
_entity_poly.pdbx_seq_one_letter_code
_entity_poly.pdbx_strand_id
1 'polypeptide(L)' 'MEFDPTLSFSDNLARFQEEAERIDADCASILFDNLALLARDGDATRTRQAVQEFNQAVLAALDSLSEEPAV' A
#
# COMPACT_ATOMS: atom_id res chain seq x y z
N MET A 1 -2.54 10.46 21.43
CA MET A 1 -1.16 10.01 21.66
C MET A 1 -0.25 10.54 20.58
N GLU A 2 0.99 10.86 20.94
CA GLU A 2 2.06 11.20 19.99
C GLU A 2 3.00 10.00 19.79
N PHE A 3 3.50 9.84 18.57
CA PHE A 3 4.47 8.79 18.21
C PHE A 3 5.82 9.08 18.87
N ASP A 4 6.43 8.07 19.47
CA ASP A 4 7.75 8.20 20.10
C ASP A 4 8.82 7.49 19.25
N PRO A 5 9.71 8.24 18.58
CA PRO A 5 10.72 7.66 17.70
C PRO A 5 11.84 6.92 18.46
N THR A 6 11.88 7.01 19.79
CA THR A 6 12.87 6.30 20.63
C THR A 6 12.41 4.90 21.03
N LEU A 7 11.11 4.60 20.86
CA LEU A 7 10.52 3.30 21.16
C LEU A 7 10.53 2.40 19.92
N SER A 8 10.47 1.08 20.15
CA SER A 8 10.33 0.14 19.04
C SER A 8 8.98 0.30 18.33
N PHE A 9 8.88 -0.24 17.11
CA PHE A 9 7.60 -0.28 16.40
C PHE A 9 6.53 -1.01 17.22
N SER A 10 6.88 -2.15 17.82
CA SER A 10 5.96 -2.93 18.65
C SER A 10 5.48 -2.16 19.87
N ASP A 11 6.36 -1.40 20.53
CA ASP A 11 6.01 -0.58 21.69
C ASP A 11 5.06 0.57 21.31
N ASN A 12 5.32 1.24 20.19
CA ASN A 12 4.41 2.26 19.66
C ASN A 12 3.07 1.65 19.22
N LEU A 13 3.07 0.43 18.68
CA LEU A 13 1.85 -0.25 18.25
C LEU A 13 0.97 -0.65 19.43
N ALA A 14 1.56 -1.16 20.51
CA ALA A 14 0.84 -1.47 21.75
C ALA A 14 0.21 -0.20 22.37
N ARG A 15 1.00 0.86 22.43
CA ARG A 15 0.56 2.20 22.84
C ARG A 15 -0.61 2.71 21.98
N PHE A 16 -0.54 2.54 20.66
CA PHE A 16 -1.63 2.90 19.76
C PHE A 16 -2.89 2.06 20.00
N GLN A 17 -2.74 0.76 20.27
CA GLN A 17 -3.86 -0.12 20.59
C GLN A 17 -4.62 0.34 21.84
N GLU A 18 -3.91 0.64 22.93
CA GLU A 18 -4.52 1.13 24.16
C GLU A 18 -5.35 2.41 23.96
N GLU A 19 -4.85 3.33 23.12
CA GLU A 19 -5.58 4.56 22.80
C GLU A 19 -6.78 4.32 21.89
N ALA A 20 -6.67 3.40 20.92
CA ALA A 20 -7.79 3.02 20.06
C ALA A 20 -8.92 2.38 20.91
N GLU A 21 -8.57 1.47 21.82
CA GLU A 21 -9.51 0.83 22.74
C GLU A 21 -10.18 1.84 23.68
N ARG A 22 -9.43 2.85 24.15
CA ARG A 22 -9.97 3.95 24.98
C ARG A 22 -11.00 4.80 24.23
N ILE A 23 -10.86 4.92 22.91
CA ILE A 23 -11.80 5.68 22.06
C ILE A 23 -13.05 4.85 21.79
N ASP A 24 -12.88 3.63 21.30
CA ASP A 24 -13.95 2.68 21.01
C ASP A 24 -13.39 1.25 20.92
N ALA A 25 -13.79 0.40 21.87
CA ALA A 25 -13.27 -0.96 21.98
C ALA A 25 -13.72 -1.87 20.82
N ASP A 26 -14.93 -1.70 20.30
CA ASP A 26 -15.47 -2.54 19.23
C ASP A 26 -14.77 -2.20 17.90
N CYS A 27 -14.57 -0.90 17.62
CA CYS A 27 -13.79 -0.45 16.47
C CYS A 27 -12.31 -0.82 16.58
N ALA A 28 -11.71 -0.76 17.77
CA ALA A 28 -10.33 -1.18 17.98
C ALA A 28 -10.16 -2.68 17.69
N SER A 29 -11.06 -3.54 18.19
CA SER A 29 -11.03 -4.97 17.88
C SER A 29 -11.04 -5.21 16.38
N ILE A 30 -11.98 -4.59 15.65
CA ILE A 30 -12.06 -4.73 14.19
C ILE A 30 -10.75 -4.30 13.51
N LEU A 31 -10.16 -3.17 13.91
CA LEU A 31 -8.91 -2.68 13.34
C LEU A 31 -7.74 -3.65 13.57
N PHE A 32 -7.56 -4.12 14.80
CA PHE A 32 -6.41 -4.96 15.17
C PHE A 32 -6.56 -6.40 14.68
N ASP A 33 -7.78 -6.95 14.66
CA ASP A 33 -8.08 -8.26 14.07
C ASP A 33 -7.79 -8.30 12.55
N ASN A 34 -7.93 -7.15 11.88
CA ASN A 34 -7.69 -7.02 10.44
C ASN A 34 -6.37 -6.33 10.09
N LEU A 35 -5.54 -5.98 11.08
CA LEU A 35 -4.31 -5.21 10.85
C LEU A 35 -3.35 -5.93 9.92
N ALA A 36 -3.29 -7.27 9.98
CA ALA A 36 -2.51 -8.09 9.06
C ALA A 36 -2.97 -8.02 7.59
N LEU A 37 -4.25 -7.71 7.33
CA LEU A 37 -4.77 -7.47 5.98
C LEU A 37 -4.35 -6.10 5.45
N LEU A 38 -4.19 -5.12 6.34
CA LEU A 38 -3.64 -3.80 6.03
C LEU A 38 -2.10 -3.86 5.88
N ALA A 39 -1.46 -4.76 6.61
CA ALA A 39 -0.02 -5.02 6.55
C ALA A 39 0.37 -6.00 5.43
N ARG A 40 -0.59 -6.58 4.70
CA ARG A 40 -0.31 -7.32 3.46
C ARG A 40 0.38 -6.37 2.50
N ASP A 41 1.69 -6.48 2.43
CA ASP A 41 2.54 -6.21 1.28
C ASP A 41 1.79 -5.46 0.18
N GLY A 42 1.88 -4.13 0.20
CA GLY A 42 1.54 -3.27 -0.93
C GLY A 42 2.49 -3.56 -2.09
N ASP A 43 2.33 -4.73 -2.71
CA ASP A 43 2.41 -4.98 -4.13
C ASP A 43 3.71 -4.60 -4.86
N ALA A 44 4.86 -4.45 -4.19
CA ALA A 44 6.08 -4.01 -4.86
C ALA A 44 6.51 -4.92 -6.04
N THR A 45 6.20 -6.21 -5.99
CA THR A 45 6.51 -7.19 -7.05
C THR A 45 5.42 -7.28 -8.12
N ARG A 46 4.13 -7.31 -7.75
CA ARG A 46 3.02 -7.38 -8.71
C ARG A 46 2.73 -6.01 -9.36
N THR A 47 3.05 -4.88 -8.70
CA THR A 47 3.05 -3.53 -9.30
C THR A 47 4.18 -3.36 -10.32
N ARG A 48 5.41 -3.82 -10.07
CA ARG A 48 6.50 -3.66 -11.06
C ARG A 48 6.23 -4.42 -12.35
N GLN A 49 5.75 -5.66 -12.25
CA GLN A 49 5.40 -6.44 -13.43
C GLN A 49 4.22 -5.81 -14.18
N ALA A 50 3.15 -5.42 -13.47
CA ALA A 50 1.99 -4.77 -14.10
C ALA A 50 2.36 -3.42 -14.75
N VAL A 51 3.24 -2.63 -14.12
CA VAL A 51 3.76 -1.37 -14.68
C VAL A 51 4.65 -1.63 -15.89
N GLN A 52 5.49 -2.67 -15.86
CA GLN A 52 6.33 -3.05 -16.99
C GLN A 52 5.49 -3.53 -18.19
N GLU A 53 4.47 -4.37 -17.95
CA GLU A 53 3.53 -4.84 -18.96
C GLU A 53 2.73 -3.68 -19.57
N PHE A 54 2.25 -2.76 -18.74
CA PHE A 54 1.57 -1.55 -19.19
C PHE A 54 2.48 -0.67 -20.06
N ASN A 55 3.72 -0.41 -19.63
CA ASN A 55 4.66 0.41 -20.39
C ASN A 55 5.03 -0.24 -21.73
N GLN A 56 5.17 -1.57 -21.80
CA GLN A 56 5.41 -2.28 -23.05
C GLN A 56 4.22 -2.16 -24.02
N ALA A 57 2.98 -2.28 -23.52
CA ALA A 57 1.78 -2.12 -24.35
C ALA A 57 1.66 -0.69 -24.91
N VAL A 58 1.98 0.32 -24.10
CA VAL A 58 1.99 1.73 -24.55
C VAL A 58 3.05 1.98 -25.61
N LEU A 59 4.28 1.48 -25.44
CA LEU A 59 5.35 1.63 -26.43
C LEU A 59 4.97 0.97 -27.76
N ALA A 60 4.44 -0.26 -27.74
CA ALA A 60 4.00 -0.95 -28.95
C ALA A 60 2.88 -0.19 -29.68
N ALA A 61 1.93 0.40 -28.93
CA ALA A 61 0.90 1.24 -29.52
C ALA A 61 1.48 2.52 -30.15
N LEU A 62 2.42 3.19 -29.48
CA LEU A 62 3.09 4.39 -30.01
C LEU A 62 3.94 4.10 -31.26
N ASP A 63 4.64 2.97 -31.29
CA ASP A 63 5.38 2.53 -32.47
C ASP A 63 4.43 2.27 -33.65
N SER A 64 3.29 1.61 -33.41
CA SER A 64 2.28 1.37 -34.45
C SER A 64 1.64 2.64 -35.01
N LEU A 65 1.57 3.71 -34.21
CA LEU A 65 1.11 5.04 -34.65
C LEU A 65 2.20 5.81 -35.39
N SER A 66 3.47 5.52 -35.14
CA SER A 66 4.62 6.16 -35.80
C SER A 66 4.93 5.54 -37.17
N GLU A 67 4.47 4.31 -37.40
CA GLU A 67 4.52 3.63 -38.71
C GLU A 67 3.38 4.04 -39.66
N GLU A 68 2.40 4.83 -39.23
CA GLU A 68 1.45 5.47 -40.16
C GLU A 68 2.20 6.53 -40.99
N PRO A 69 2.37 6.34 -42.31
CA PRO A 69 3.03 7.33 -43.13
C PRO A 69 2.15 8.57 -43.17
N ALA A 70 2.73 9.72 -42.81
CA ALA A 70 2.19 11.01 -43.22
C ALA A 70 2.06 11.00 -44.75
N VAL A 71 0.80 11.01 -45.22
CA VAL A 71 0.43 11.16 -46.64
C VAL A 71 1.01 12.44 -47.21
#